data_AF-A0A1Y1KHY0-F1
#
_entry.id   AF-A0A1Y1KHY0-F1
#
_cell.length_a   1.000
_cell.length_b   1.000
_cell.length_c   1.000
_cell.angle_alpha   90.00
_cell.angle_beta   90.00
_cell.angle_gamma   90.00
#
_symmetry.space_group_name_H-M   'P 1'
#
loop_
_entity.id
_entity.type
_entity.pdbx_description
1 polymer ?
#
loop_
_entity_poly.entity_id
_entity_poly.type
_entity_poly.pdbx_seq_one_letter_code
_entity_poly.pdbx_strand_id
1 'polypeptide(L)'
;MLRPRALPAICRLSRPYRHCRRSFGFSSRAGSEPTMDYIPMPYIEETSAAGRKTWDIFSKLLQERIVCLNGEINDYMSASIVAQLLWLESDTPEKPITMYINSPGGSVTSGMAIYD
;
A
#
# COMPACT_ATOMS: atom_id res chain seq x y z
N MET A 1 5.21 -72.27 7.00
CA MET A 1 6.07 -72.78 8.08
C MET A 1 7.05 -71.69 8.48
N LEU A 2 7.07 -71.38 9.79
CA LEU A 2 8.20 -70.88 10.60
C LEU A 2 8.83 -69.50 10.27
N ARG A 3 8.36 -68.49 11.02
CA ARG A 3 9.22 -67.45 11.65
C ARG A 3 10.35 -68.15 12.45
N PRO A 4 11.55 -67.57 12.71
CA PRO A 4 11.65 -66.45 13.68
C PRO A 4 12.96 -65.60 13.77
N ARG A 5 12.89 -64.54 14.62
CA ARG A 5 13.96 -63.97 15.51
C ARG A 5 15.11 -63.18 14.84
N ALA A 6 15.67 -62.11 15.38
CA ALA A 6 15.60 -61.41 16.69
C ALA A 6 16.44 -60.10 16.58
N LEU A 7 15.91 -58.94 17.02
CA LEU A 7 16.29 -58.17 18.24
C LEU A 7 17.47 -57.17 18.03
N PRO A 8 17.83 -56.27 18.98
CA PRO A 8 17.37 -54.88 19.01
C PRO A 8 18.51 -53.87 19.28
N ALA A 9 18.22 -52.56 19.26
CA ALA A 9 18.95 -51.55 20.04
C ALA A 9 18.04 -50.31 20.13
N ILE A 10 17.22 -50.12 21.16
CA ILE A 10 17.58 -49.64 22.51
C ILE A 10 18.83 -48.74 22.50
N CYS A 11 18.61 -47.44 22.35
CA CYS A 11 19.39 -46.48 23.12
C CYS A 11 18.43 -45.46 23.74
N ARG A 12 18.16 -45.69 25.03
CA ARG A 12 17.51 -44.76 25.96
C ARG A 12 18.45 -43.59 26.23
N LEU A 13 17.95 -42.38 26.06
CA LEU A 13 18.30 -41.19 26.85
C LEU A 13 16.98 -40.39 26.88
N SER A 14 16.15 -40.35 27.94
CA SER A 14 16.41 -39.99 29.33
C SER A 14 17.23 -38.69 29.36
N ARG A 15 16.65 -37.50 29.55
CA ARG A 15 16.08 -37.00 30.81
C ARG A 15 15.57 -35.54 30.65
N PRO A 16 14.92 -34.95 31.67
CA PRO A 16 13.74 -34.10 31.56
C PRO A 16 14.05 -32.61 31.77
N TYR A 17 13.11 -31.72 31.45
CA TYR A 17 12.95 -30.44 32.16
C TYR A 17 11.47 -30.04 32.12
N ARG A 18 10.71 -30.45 33.14
CA ARG A 18 10.32 -29.64 34.30
C ARG A 18 9.64 -28.31 33.92
N HIS A 19 8.32 -28.34 34.11
CA HIS A 19 7.47 -27.24 34.53
C HIS A 19 8.23 -26.02 35.09
N CYS A 20 8.00 -24.87 34.45
CA CYS A 20 8.01 -23.59 35.14
C CYS A 20 6.57 -23.07 35.18
N ARG A 21 6.01 -23.01 36.40
CA ARG A 21 4.83 -22.22 36.71
C ARG A 21 5.16 -20.75 36.46
N ARG A 22 4.25 -19.99 35.84
CA ARG A 22 3.68 -18.78 36.45
C ARG A 22 2.52 -18.26 35.61
N SER A 23 1.33 -18.49 36.14
CA SER A 23 0.20 -17.61 35.99
C SER A 23 0.62 -16.23 36.47
N PHE A 24 0.77 -15.29 35.55
CA PHE A 24 0.56 -13.87 35.83
C PHE A 24 -0.21 -13.32 34.63
N GLY A 25 -1.53 -13.34 34.78
CA GLY A 25 -2.42 -12.54 33.95
C GLY A 25 -2.09 -11.08 34.23
N PHE A 26 -1.28 -10.50 33.36
CA PHE A 26 -1.18 -9.07 33.18
C PHE A 26 -1.58 -8.79 31.75
N SER A 27 -2.90 -8.78 31.52
CA SER A 27 -3.49 -8.20 30.31
C SER A 27 -3.42 -6.68 30.47
N SER A 28 -2.21 -6.14 30.38
CA SER A 28 -1.99 -4.70 30.28
C SER A 28 -2.40 -4.31 28.87
N ARG A 29 -3.59 -3.68 28.78
CA ARG A 29 -4.05 -2.78 27.72
C ARG A 29 -3.17 -2.81 26.46
N ALA A 30 -3.61 -3.57 25.46
CA ALA A 30 -3.20 -3.33 24.09
C ALA A 30 -3.39 -1.84 23.80
N GLY A 31 -2.28 -1.12 23.65
CA GLY A 31 -2.32 0.19 23.03
C GLY A 31 -2.96 0.00 21.66
N SER A 32 -3.99 0.79 21.37
CA SER A 32 -4.50 0.90 20.01
C SER A 32 -3.36 1.42 19.15
N GLU A 33 -2.66 0.51 18.47
CA GLU A 33 -1.83 0.88 17.33
C GLU A 33 -2.70 1.71 16.40
N PRO A 34 -2.25 2.89 15.91
CA PRO A 34 -3.01 3.60 14.91
C PRO A 34 -3.15 2.64 13.74
N THR A 35 -4.36 2.14 13.51
CA THR A 35 -4.71 1.51 12.24
C THR A 35 -4.43 2.59 11.22
N MET A 36 -3.34 2.42 10.46
CA MET A 36 -3.12 3.26 9.30
C MET A 36 -4.39 3.11 8.47
N ASP A 37 -5.19 4.17 8.41
CA ASP A 37 -6.37 4.25 7.56
C ASP A 37 -5.87 4.30 6.12
N TYR A 38 -5.35 3.18 5.64
CA TYR A 38 -4.97 2.99 4.27
C TYR A 38 -6.27 2.84 3.52
N ILE A 39 -6.75 3.93 2.92
CA ILE A 39 -7.82 3.82 1.92
C ILE A 39 -7.28 2.88 0.85
N PRO A 40 -7.86 1.68 0.68
CA PRO A 40 -7.38 0.75 -0.34
C PRO A 40 -7.58 1.41 -1.69
N MET A 41 -6.48 1.69 -2.39
CA MET A 41 -6.55 2.25 -3.73
C MET A 41 -7.12 1.19 -4.67
N PRO A 42 -8.27 1.44 -5.32
CA PRO A 42 -8.85 0.47 -6.24
C PRO A 42 -8.01 0.37 -7.52
N TYR A 43 -7.93 -0.83 -8.06
CA TYR A 43 -7.24 -1.13 -9.32
C TYR A 43 -8.27 -1.48 -10.40
N ILE A 44 -7.99 -1.07 -11.63
CA ILE A 44 -8.78 -1.36 -12.82
C ILE A 44 -8.00 -2.39 -13.65
N GLU A 45 -8.67 -3.50 -13.99
CA GLU A 45 -8.13 -4.49 -14.93
C GLU A 45 -8.70 -4.26 -16.33
N GLU A 46 -7.83 -4.04 -17.30
CA GLU A 46 -8.21 -3.97 -18.71
C GLU A 46 -7.76 -5.23 -19.43
N THR A 47 -8.67 -5.84 -20.18
CA THR A 47 -8.36 -6.97 -21.06
C THR A 47 -8.34 -6.47 -22.50
N SER A 48 -7.16 -6.39 -23.10
CA SER A 48 -6.98 -6.08 -24.51
C SER A 48 -6.50 -7.33 -25.26
N ALA A 49 -6.54 -7.32 -26.59
CA ALA A 49 -6.04 -8.42 -27.42
C ALA A 49 -4.55 -8.73 -27.16
N ALA A 50 -3.80 -7.75 -26.64
CA ALA A 50 -2.40 -7.88 -26.26
C ALA A 50 -2.16 -8.44 -24.83
N GLY A 51 -3.22 -8.69 -24.05
CA GLY A 51 -3.13 -9.23 -22.69
C GLY A 51 -3.95 -8.46 -21.65
N ARG A 52 -3.82 -8.88 -20.38
CA ARG A 52 -4.42 -8.20 -19.22
C ARG A 52 -3.42 -7.19 -18.66
N LYS A 53 -3.84 -5.93 -18.50
CA LYS A 53 -3.05 -4.89 -17.85
C LYS A 53 -3.84 -4.31 -16.68
N THR A 54 -3.18 -4.22 -15.53
CA THR A 54 -3.76 -3.61 -14.33
C THR A 54 -3.23 -2.18 -14.21
N TRP A 55 -4.13 -1.26 -13.89
CA TRP A 55 -3.84 0.14 -13.68
C TRP A 55 -4.43 0.62 -12.36
N ASP A 56 -3.80 1.62 -11.77
CA ASP A 56 -4.40 2.34 -10.64
C ASP A 56 -5.50 3.26 -11.14
N ILE A 57 -6.48 3.56 -10.27
CA ILE A 57 -7.53 4.52 -10.60
C ILE A 57 -6.97 5.89 -11.00
N PHE A 58 -5.96 6.40 -10.29
CA PHE A 58 -5.36 7.71 -10.61
C PHE A 58 -4.59 7.69 -11.92
N SER A 59 -3.90 6.59 -12.22
CA SER A 59 -3.21 6.39 -13.49
C SER A 59 -4.20 6.37 -14.66
N LYS A 60 -5.39 5.79 -14.47
CA LYS A 60 -6.47 5.84 -15.46
C LYS A 60 -7.10 7.22 -15.62
N LEU A 61 -7.35 7.92 -14.52
CA LEU A 61 -7.87 9.30 -14.55
C LEU A 61 -6.90 10.26 -15.24
N LEU A 62 -5.60 10.11 -15.00
CA LEU A 62 -4.58 10.92 -15.66
C LEU A 62 -4.57 10.69 -17.18
N GLN A 63 -4.78 9.45 -17.64
CA GLN A 63 -4.93 9.16 -19.07
C GLN A 63 -6.14 9.90 -19.69
N GLU A 64 -7.23 10.08 -18.93
CA GLU A 64 -8.41 10.87 -19.30
C GLU A 64 -8.23 12.39 -19.07
N ARG A 65 -7.00 12.83 -18.74
CA ARG A 65 -6.63 14.24 -18.45
C ARG A 65 -7.34 14.83 -17.23
N ILE A 66 -7.62 13.99 -16.23
CA ILE A 66 -8.22 14.38 -14.95
C ILE A 66 -7.14 14.32 -13.87
N VAL A 67 -6.86 15.47 -13.24
CA VAL A 67 -5.91 15.60 -12.12
C VAL A 67 -6.68 15.87 -10.83
N CYS A 68 -6.36 15.12 -9.77
CA CYS A 68 -7.03 15.23 -8.48
C CYS A 68 -6.08 15.77 -7.41
N LEU A 69 -6.38 16.96 -6.90
CA LEU A 69 -5.68 17.56 -5.76
C LEU A 69 -6.53 17.33 -4.50
N ASN A 70 -6.06 16.44 -3.63
CA ASN A 70 -6.72 16.12 -2.37
C ASN A 70 -5.76 16.32 -1.20
N GLY A 71 -6.26 16.89 -0.10
CA GLY A 71 -5.49 17.06 1.14
C GLY A 71 -4.66 18.34 1.17
N GLU A 72 -3.75 18.43 2.15
CA GLU A 72 -2.97 19.64 2.43
C GLU A 72 -1.89 19.92 1.37
N ILE A 73 -1.78 21.18 0.94
CA ILE A 73 -0.81 21.59 -0.07
C ILE A 73 0.57 21.73 0.58
N ASN A 74 1.45 20.80 0.24
CA ASN A 74 2.86 20.76 0.64
C ASN A 74 3.75 20.76 -0.61
N ASP A 75 5.04 21.07 -0.47
CA ASP A 75 5.98 21.14 -1.61
C ASP A 75 6.05 19.81 -2.39
N TYR A 76 5.97 18.67 -1.70
CA TYR A 76 5.95 17.36 -2.35
C TYR A 76 4.68 17.14 -3.18
N MET A 77 3.51 17.51 -2.64
CA MET A 77 2.24 17.39 -3.35
C MET A 77 2.24 18.31 -4.58
N SER A 78 2.65 19.56 -4.40
CA SER A 78 2.82 20.54 -5.48
C SER A 78 3.72 20.01 -6.61
N ALA A 79 4.91 19.50 -6.27
CA ALA A 79 5.82 18.93 -7.27
C ALA A 79 5.19 17.79 -8.08
N SER A 80 4.41 16.90 -7.43
CA SER A 80 3.71 15.81 -8.13
C SER A 80 2.57 16.28 -9.04
N ILE A 81 1.86 17.36 -8.67
CA ILE A 81 0.79 17.95 -9.50
C ILE A 81 1.41 18.66 -10.72
N VAL A 82 2.46 19.45 -10.52
CA VAL A 82 3.18 20.12 -11.61
C VAL A 82 3.71 19.12 -12.62
N ALA A 83 4.32 18.01 -12.15
CA ALA A 83 4.79 16.95 -13.03
C ALA A 83 3.66 16.32 -13.87
N GLN A 84 2.48 16.12 -13.28
CA GLN A 84 1.30 15.61 -13.99
C GLN A 84 0.80 16.59 -15.05
N LEU A 85 0.76 17.90 -14.75
CA LEU A 85 0.34 18.93 -15.70
C LEU A 85 1.28 18.99 -16.90
N LEU A 86 2.60 19.01 -16.67
CA LEU A 86 3.61 19.01 -17.73
C LEU A 86 3.53 17.76 -18.61
N TRP A 87 3.24 16.60 -18.01
CA TRP A 87 3.04 15.37 -18.76
C TRP A 87 1.83 15.47 -19.71
N LEU A 88 0.70 15.97 -19.21
CA LEU A 88 -0.53 16.15 -20.00
C LEU A 88 -0.38 17.17 -21.12
N GLU A 89 0.37 18.25 -20.88
CA GLU A 89 0.68 19.27 -21.87
C GLU A 89 1.54 18.70 -23.00
N SER A 90 2.56 17.89 -22.65
CA SER A 90 3.47 17.29 -23.63
C SER A 90 2.80 16.29 -24.57
N ASP A 91 1.78 15.54 -24.10
CA ASP A 91 1.08 14.53 -24.90
C ASP A 91 0.04 15.16 -25.84
N THR A 92 -0.76 16.12 -25.35
CA THR A 92 -1.70 16.85 -26.21
C THR A 92 -1.93 18.26 -25.66
N PRO A 93 -1.28 19.31 -26.21
CA PRO A 93 -1.40 20.67 -25.68
C PRO A 93 -2.75 21.32 -25.99
N GLU A 94 -3.46 20.87 -27.03
CA GLU A 94 -4.73 21.47 -27.45
C GLU A 94 -5.93 21.06 -26.59
N LYS A 95 -5.83 19.94 -25.88
CA LYS A 95 -6.95 19.39 -25.09
C LYS A 95 -6.99 20.02 -23.71
N PRO A 96 -8.18 20.39 -23.20
CA PRO A 96 -8.31 20.93 -21.85
C PRO A 96 -7.89 19.88 -20.80
N ILE A 97 -7.41 20.38 -19.67
CA ILE A 97 -7.09 19.58 -18.48
C ILE A 97 -8.14 19.91 -17.42
N THR A 98 -8.73 18.88 -16.81
CA THR A 98 -9.72 19.07 -15.73
C THR A 98 -9.05 18.79 -14.40
N MET A 99 -9.00 19.79 -13.52
CA MET A 99 -8.47 19.64 -12.17
C MET A 99 -9.60 19.65 -11.14
N TYR A 100 -9.68 18.59 -10.33
CA TYR A 100 -10.57 18.53 -9.18
C TYR A 100 -9.79 18.89 -7.92
N ILE A 101 -10.29 19.86 -7.16
CA ILE A 101 -9.61 20.41 -5.99
C ILE A 101 -10.48 20.17 -4.75
N ASN A 102 -9.91 19.44 -3.80
CA ASN A 102 -10.48 19.20 -2.47
C ASN A 102 -9.35 19.31 -1.43
N SER A 103 -9.04 20.53 -1.07
CA SER A 103 -7.93 20.84 -0.16
C SER A 103 -8.37 21.85 0.90
N PRO A 104 -7.96 21.67 2.17
CA PRO A 104 -8.10 22.71 3.19
C PRO A 104 -7.09 23.86 3.01
N GLY A 105 -6.23 23.80 1.98
CA GLY A 105 -5.13 24.74 1.75
C GLY A 105 -3.78 24.17 2.23
N GLY A 106 -2.83 25.05 2.51
CA GLY A 106 -1.49 24.67 2.96
C GLY A 106 -0.48 25.78 2.75
N SER A 107 0.72 25.40 2.30
CA SER A 107 1.79 26.36 2.01
C SER A 107 1.47 27.21 0.78
N VAL A 108 1.57 28.54 0.95
CA VAL A 108 1.31 29.51 -0.11
C VAL A 108 2.34 29.37 -1.25
N THR A 109 3.61 29.10 -0.92
CA THR A 109 4.66 28.92 -1.95
C THR A 109 4.40 27.70 -2.81
N SER A 110 3.97 26.60 -2.19
CA SER A 110 3.63 25.36 -2.90
C SER A 110 2.38 25.56 -3.78
N GLY A 111 1.41 26.34 -3.32
CA GLY A 111 0.24 26.72 -4.11
C GLY A 111 0.58 27.62 -5.30
N MET A 112 1.49 28.58 -5.10
CA MET A 112 1.98 29.44 -6.20
C MET A 112 2.72 28.64 -7.27
N ALA A 113 3.45 27.59 -6.89
CA ALA A 113 4.13 26.71 -7.86
C ALA A 113 3.16 25.85 -8.70
N ILE A 114 1.91 25.62 -8.25
CA ILE A 114 0.87 24.95 -9.05
C ILE A 114 0.16 25.96 -9.98
N TYR A 115 0.14 27.23 -9.59
CA TYR A 115 -0.57 28.29 -10.29
C TYR A 115 0.22 28.86 -11.47
N ASP A 116 1.54 28.96 -11.33
CA ASP A 116 2.48 29.39 -12.38
C ASP A 116 2.57 28.35 -13.51
#